data_AF-A0A1Q7RIG4-F1
#
_entry.id   AF-A0A1Q7RIG4-F1
#
_cell.length_a   1.000
_cell.length_b   1.000
_cell.length_c   1.000
_cell.angle_alpha   90.00
_cell.angle_beta   90.00
_cell.angle_gamma   90.00
#
_symmetry.space_group_name_H-M   'P 1'
#
loop_
_entity.id
_entity.type
_entity.pdbx_description
1 polymer ?
#
loop_
_entity_poly.entity_id
_entity_poly.type
_entity_poly.pdbx_seq_one_letter_code
_entity_poly.pdbx_strand_id
1 'polypeptide(L)'
;MASFIIDFDPERSVLNVKFGNPATNAEIVQDAARILAEIKEDGGLQGGPLLRINGPASLPCAFTIGHAVFHAYGAIAVWDPKLQKYVVSISHNPDYSIGDLID
;
A
#
# COMPACT_ATOMS: atom_id res chain seq x y z
N MET A 1 14.63 -6.60 -14.10
CA MET A 1 13.60 -7.11 -13.17
C MET A 1 13.63 -6.23 -11.94
N ALA A 2 12.48 -5.73 -11.49
CA ALA A 2 12.39 -4.75 -10.41
C ALA A 2 12.71 -5.36 -9.03
N SER A 3 13.21 -4.52 -8.12
CA SER A 3 13.47 -4.89 -6.72
C SER A 3 12.20 -4.96 -5.87
N PHE A 4 11.16 -4.25 -6.30
CA PHE A 4 9.85 -4.24 -5.67
C PHE A 4 8.76 -4.35 -6.74
N ILE A 5 7.69 -5.07 -6.42
CA ILE A 5 6.58 -5.33 -7.33
C ILE A 5 5.31 -4.86 -6.64
N ILE A 6 4.50 -4.10 -7.37
CA ILE A 6 3.22 -3.57 -6.92
C ILE A 6 2.18 -3.87 -8.00
N ASP A 7 1.04 -4.38 -7.58
CA ASP A 7 -0.12 -4.67 -8.43
C ASP A 7 -1.37 -4.13 -7.74
N PHE A 8 -2.18 -3.36 -8.46
CA PHE A 8 -3.38 -2.73 -7.91
C PHE A 8 -4.64 -3.40 -8.47
N ASP A 9 -5.46 -3.93 -7.58
CA ASP A 9 -6.81 -4.43 -7.87
C ASP A 9 -7.82 -3.31 -7.60
N PRO A 10 -8.35 -2.64 -8.65
CA PRO A 10 -9.30 -1.55 -8.49
C PRO A 10 -10.69 -2.00 -8.03
N GLU A 11 -11.09 -3.24 -8.33
CA GLU A 11 -12.42 -3.75 -7.96
C GLU A 11 -12.51 -3.99 -6.45
N ARG A 12 -11.40 -4.43 -5.84
CA ARG A 12 -11.32 -4.73 -4.40
C ARG A 12 -10.65 -3.63 -3.58
N SER A 13 -10.09 -2.62 -4.24
CA SER A 13 -9.25 -1.59 -3.61
C SER A 13 -8.11 -2.22 -2.80
N VAL A 14 -7.35 -3.11 -3.45
CA VAL A 14 -6.22 -3.82 -2.85
C VAL A 14 -4.93 -3.52 -3.61
N LEU A 15 -3.91 -3.06 -2.89
CA LEU A 15 -2.54 -2.89 -3.37
C LEU A 15 -1.71 -4.10 -2.93
N ASN A 16 -1.48 -5.03 -3.84
CA ASN A 16 -0.63 -6.19 -3.61
C ASN A 16 0.84 -5.78 -3.77
N VAL A 17 1.67 -6.12 -2.79
CA VAL A 17 3.09 -5.75 -2.78
C VAL A 17 3.97 -6.96 -2.47
N LYS A 18 5.17 -7.02 -3.06
CA LYS A 18 6.17 -8.04 -2.73
C LYS A 18 7.58 -7.60 -3.11
N PHE A 19 8.57 -8.18 -2.43
CA PHE A 19 9.96 -8.09 -2.87
C PHE A 19 10.17 -8.86 -4.18
N GLY A 20 10.99 -8.28 -5.06
CA GLY A 20 11.47 -8.90 -6.29
C GLY A 20 12.93 -9.34 -6.11
N ASN A 21 13.81 -8.80 -6.95
CA ASN A 21 15.23 -9.10 -6.87
C ASN A 21 15.85 -8.54 -5.56
N PRO A 22 16.88 -9.22 -5.00
CA PRO A 22 17.65 -8.68 -3.88
C PRO A 22 18.19 -7.29 -4.20
N ALA A 23 17.94 -6.34 -3.30
CA ALA A 23 18.32 -4.95 -3.47
C ALA A 23 18.39 -4.23 -2.12
N THR A 24 19.00 -3.06 -2.12
CA THR A 24 19.00 -2.16 -0.97
C THR A 24 17.66 -1.46 -0.80
N ASN A 25 17.37 -0.95 0.40
CA ASN A 25 16.17 -0.13 0.60
C ASN A 25 16.18 1.14 -0.27
N ALA A 26 17.34 1.66 -0.67
CA ALA A 26 17.43 2.81 -1.57
C ALA A 26 16.85 2.49 -2.95
N GLU A 27 17.14 1.30 -3.49
CA GLU A 27 16.58 0.83 -4.76
C GLU A 27 15.09 0.47 -4.61
N ILE A 28 14.72 -0.21 -3.53
CA ILE A 28 13.32 -0.61 -3.27
C ILE A 28 12.40 0.61 -3.18
N VAL A 29 12.78 1.67 -2.47
CA VAL A 29 11.93 2.87 -2.37
C VAL A 29 11.81 3.61 -3.70
N GLN A 30 12.87 3.63 -4.51
CA GLN A 30 12.83 4.22 -5.85
C GLN A 30 11.91 3.45 -6.78
N ASP A 31 12.02 2.12 -6.79
CA ASP A 31 11.13 1.25 -7.56
C ASP A 31 9.68 1.39 -7.12
N ALA A 32 9.41 1.37 -5.80
CA ALA A 32 8.07 1.56 -5.28
C ALA A 32 7.48 2.91 -5.68
N ALA A 33 8.24 4.01 -5.54
CA ALA A 33 7.78 5.34 -5.93
C ALA A 33 7.47 5.44 -7.43
N ARG A 34 8.34 4.89 -8.28
CA ARG A 34 8.16 4.86 -9.74
C ARG A 34 6.90 4.07 -10.12
N ILE A 35 6.74 2.85 -9.62
CA ILE A 35 5.60 2.00 -9.98
C ILE A 35 4.28 2.61 -9.49
N LEU A 36 4.25 3.21 -8.30
CA LEU A 36 3.07 3.92 -7.80
C LEU A 36 2.70 5.14 -8.65
N ALA A 37 3.69 5.84 -9.21
CA ALA A 37 3.45 6.93 -10.16
C ALA A 37 2.84 6.39 -11.46
N GLU A 38 3.41 5.32 -12.04
CA GLU A 38 2.90 4.66 -13.24
C GLU A 38 1.44 4.21 -13.07
N ILE A 39 1.11 3.51 -11.96
CA ILE A 39 -0.26 3.08 -11.66
C ILE A 39 -1.23 4.28 -11.61
N LYS A 40 -0.81 5.42 -11.04
CA LYS A 40 -1.65 6.62 -10.96
C LYS A 40 -1.84 7.28 -12.32
N GLU A 41 -0.78 7.36 -13.12
CA GLU A 41 -0.83 7.89 -14.49
C GLU A 41 -1.76 7.07 -15.38
N ASP A 42 -1.82 5.75 -15.16
CA ASP A 42 -2.72 4.81 -15.83
C ASP A 42 -4.18 4.84 -15.28
N GLY A 43 -4.49 5.76 -14.36
CA GLY A 43 -5.84 5.94 -13.81
C GLY A 43 -6.17 5.05 -12.61
N GLY A 44 -5.19 4.33 -12.05
CA GLY A 44 -5.31 3.62 -10.77
C GLY A 44 -5.17 4.55 -9.56
N LEU A 45 -5.42 4.02 -8.35
CA LEU A 45 -5.21 4.74 -7.08
C LEU A 45 -5.87 6.13 -6.99
N GLN A 46 -7.04 6.30 -7.60
CA GLN A 46 -7.78 7.58 -7.67
C GLN A 46 -8.39 8.01 -6.32
N GLY A 47 -8.25 7.18 -5.29
CA GLY A 47 -8.79 7.42 -3.96
C GLY A 47 -10.02 6.57 -3.65
N GLY A 48 -10.54 6.75 -2.45
CA GLY A 48 -11.67 5.97 -1.96
C GLY A 48 -11.77 5.93 -0.43
N PRO A 49 -12.82 5.32 0.12
CA PRO A 49 -13.03 5.28 1.56
C PRO A 49 -11.98 4.44 2.30
N LEU A 50 -11.44 3.41 1.64
CA LEU A 50 -10.48 2.45 2.21
C LEU A 50 -9.58 1.88 1.10
N LEU A 51 -8.27 1.83 1.36
CA LEU A 51 -7.30 1.02 0.61
C LEU A 51 -6.75 -0.09 1.50
N ARG A 52 -6.65 -1.31 0.96
CA ARG A 52 -5.97 -2.42 1.60
C ARG A 52 -4.59 -2.61 0.99
N ILE A 53 -3.56 -2.83 1.79
CA ILE A 53 -2.21 -3.18 1.33
C ILE A 53 -1.92 -4.61 1.76
N ASN A 54 -1.58 -5.47 0.81
CA ASN A 54 -1.35 -6.88 1.06
C ASN A 54 0.04 -7.33 0.59
N GLY A 55 0.86 -7.77 1.53
CA GLY A 55 2.15 -8.41 1.27
C GLY A 55 3.33 -7.73 1.98
N PRO A 56 4.54 -8.33 1.85
CA PRO A 56 5.71 -7.87 2.59
C PRO A 56 6.29 -6.58 2.00
N ALA A 57 6.59 -5.62 2.88
CA ALA A 57 7.33 -4.42 2.56
C ALA A 57 8.34 -4.11 3.68
N SER A 58 9.43 -3.43 3.35
CA SER A 58 10.34 -2.90 4.37
C SER A 58 9.76 -1.62 4.98
N LEU A 59 10.23 -1.23 6.17
CA LEU A 59 9.72 -0.04 6.85
C LEU A 59 9.87 1.25 6.01
N PRO A 60 11.03 1.55 5.36
CA PRO A 60 11.12 2.70 4.46
C PRO A 60 10.17 2.63 3.27
N CYS A 61 10.01 1.43 2.67
CA CYS A 61 9.09 1.21 1.56
C CYS A 61 7.63 1.48 1.97
N ALA A 62 7.23 1.05 3.18
CA ALA A 62 5.91 1.32 3.72
C ALA A 62 5.61 2.83 3.85
N PHE A 63 6.58 3.64 4.26
CA PHE A 63 6.43 5.10 4.28
C PHE A 63 6.29 5.69 2.87
N THR A 64 7.05 5.19 1.89
CA THR A 64 6.90 5.61 0.49
C THR A 64 5.52 5.26 -0.07
N ILE A 65 5.04 4.04 0.15
CA ILE A 65 3.69 3.60 -0.26
C ILE A 65 2.64 4.47 0.42
N GLY A 66 2.73 4.63 1.74
CA GLY A 66 1.82 5.46 2.53
C GLY A 66 1.78 6.90 2.02
N HIS A 67 2.93 7.54 1.81
CA HIS A 67 3.03 8.89 1.26
C HIS A 67 2.34 9.03 -0.10
N ALA A 68 2.47 8.02 -0.96
CA ALA A 68 1.84 8.06 -2.28
C ALA A 68 0.30 7.99 -2.18
N VAL A 69 -0.28 7.24 -1.25
CA VAL A 69 -1.73 6.96 -1.25
C VAL A 69 -2.54 7.71 -0.18
N PHE A 70 -1.92 8.21 0.90
CA PHE A 70 -2.66 8.70 2.07
C PHE A 70 -3.52 9.95 1.82
N HIS A 71 -3.16 10.78 0.84
CA HIS A 71 -3.97 11.95 0.50
C HIS A 71 -5.21 11.60 -0.32
N ALA A 72 -5.21 10.44 -0.99
CA ALA A 72 -6.31 10.02 -1.86
C ALA A 72 -7.33 9.12 -1.14
N TYR A 73 -6.89 8.38 -0.12
CA TYR A 73 -7.73 7.41 0.60
C TYR A 73 -8.10 7.89 2.01
N GLY A 74 -9.36 7.71 2.38
CA GLY A 74 -9.86 8.06 3.72
C GLY A 74 -9.21 7.22 4.82
N ALA A 75 -8.95 5.94 4.56
CA ALA A 75 -8.22 5.03 5.44
C ALA A 75 -7.34 4.07 4.64
N ILE A 76 -6.25 3.61 5.27
CA ILE A 76 -5.35 2.59 4.71
C ILE A 76 -5.14 1.51 5.76
N ALA A 77 -5.35 0.26 5.36
CA ALA A 77 -5.17 -0.89 6.21
C ALA A 77 -4.17 -1.88 5.62
N VAL A 78 -3.37 -2.51 6.47
CA VAL A 78 -2.25 -3.36 6.06
C VAL A 78 -2.48 -4.78 6.59
N TRP A 79 -2.31 -5.78 5.73
CA TRP A 79 -2.48 -7.18 6.12
C TRP A 79 -1.48 -7.60 7.19
N ASP A 80 -1.97 -8.12 8.30
CA ASP A 80 -1.16 -8.78 9.33
C ASP A 80 -1.34 -10.30 9.24
N PRO A 81 -0.30 -11.07 8.84
CA PRO A 81 -0.40 -12.51 8.70
C PRO A 81 -0.52 -13.27 10.03
N LYS A 82 -0.23 -12.65 11.18
CA LYS A 82 -0.43 -13.28 12.50
C LYS A 82 -1.89 -13.19 12.93
N LEU A 83 -2.54 -12.08 12.60
CA LEU A 83 -3.96 -11.85 12.91
C LEU A 83 -4.89 -12.39 11.82
N GLN A 84 -4.38 -12.64 10.61
CA GLN A 84 -5.17 -12.99 9.42
C GLN A 84 -6.26 -11.94 9.13
N LYS A 85 -5.91 -10.66 9.33
CA LYS A 85 -6.79 -9.50 9.17
C LYS A 85 -5.99 -8.30 8.67
N TYR A 86 -6.67 -7.32 8.09
CA TYR A 86 -6.10 -6.00 7.83
C TYR A 86 -6.16 -5.15 9.10
N VAL A 87 -5.08 -4.41 9.39
CA VAL A 87 -5.00 -3.45 10.49
C VAL A 87 -5.00 -2.03 9.92
N VAL A 88 -5.99 -1.22 10.28
CA VAL A 88 -6.04 0.20 9.88
C VAL A 88 -4.82 0.91 10.47
N SER A 89 -3.96 1.41 9.59
CA SER A 89 -2.67 2.02 9.94
C SER A 89 -2.64 3.53 9.70
N ILE A 90 -3.51 4.04 8.82
CA ILE A 90 -3.70 5.47 8.56
C ILE A 90 -5.21 5.71 8.44
N SER A 91 -5.72 6.78 9.06
CA SER A 91 -7.12 7.17 8.86
C SER A 91 -7.36 8.67 9.05
N HIS A 92 -8.13 9.24 8.14
CA HIS A 92 -8.89 10.48 8.29
C HIS A 92 -10.40 10.23 8.13
N ASN A 93 -10.80 8.95 8.04
CA ASN A 93 -12.18 8.53 7.86
C ASN A 93 -12.79 8.21 9.24
N PRO A 94 -13.88 8.88 9.66
CA PRO A 94 -14.51 8.63 10.96
C PRO A 94 -15.05 7.19 11.13
N ASP A 95 -15.27 6.47 10.02
CA ASP A 95 -15.76 5.09 10.06
C ASP A 95 -14.65 4.06 10.32
N TYR A 96 -13.37 4.47 10.28
CA TYR A 96 -12.21 3.60 10.50
C TYR A 96 -11.23 4.25 11.49
N SER A 97 -11.04 3.64 12.65
CA SER A 97 -10.06 4.08 13.65
C SER A 97 -8.72 3.38 13.46
N ILE A 98 -7.61 4.07 13.78
CA ILE A 98 -6.28 3.45 13.78
C ILE A 98 -6.28 2.26 14.75
N GLY A 99 -5.83 1.10 14.27
CA GLY A 99 -5.83 -0.16 15.03
C GLY A 99 -7.07 -1.02 14.81
N ASP A 100 -8.10 -0.54 14.11
CA ASP A 100 -9.25 -1.36 13.74
C ASP A 100 -8.82 -2.55 12.88
N LEU A 101 -9.51 -3.68 13.09
CA LEU A 101 -9.31 -4.91 12.33
C LEU A 101 -10.41 -5.08 11.29
N ILE A 102 -10.02 -5.29 10.04
CA ILE A 102 -10.92 -5.47 8.90
C ILE A 102 -10.66 -6.82 8.24
N ASP A 103 -11.74 -7.42 7.72
CA ASP A 103 -11.66 -8.60 6.86
C ASP A 103 -11.26 -8.23 5.41
#